data_AF-A0A9E3C235-F1
#
_entry.id   AF-A0A9E3C235-F1
#
_cell.length_a   1.000
_cell.length_b   1.000
_cell.length_c   1.000
_cell.angle_alpha   90.00
_cell.angle_beta   90.00
_cell.angle_gamma   90.00
#
_symmetry.space_group_name_H-M   'P 1'
#
loop_
_entity.id
_entity.type
_entity.pdbx_description
1 polymer ?
#
loop_
_entity_poly.entity_id
_entity_poly.type
_entity_poly.pdbx_seq_one_letter_code
_entity_poly.pdbx_strand_id
1 'polypeptide(L)' 'MEGQTGLLVPPSDAGALAEALARLAGDAFLRKRLGAAGRLRVEQFFSLQVMTDKIEELYHREFTKARGPQALQKVLAS' A
#
# COMPACT_ATOMS: atom_id res chain seq x y z
N MET A 1 -4.47 -5.53 -10.73
CA MET A 1 -3.73 -6.76 -10.38
C MET A 1 -4.69 -7.67 -9.62
N GLU A 2 -5.44 -8.50 -10.33
CA GLU A 2 -6.29 -9.52 -9.69
C GLU A 2 -5.46 -10.79 -9.45
N GLY A 3 -5.68 -11.48 -8.33
CA GLY A 3 -5.04 -12.77 -8.07
C GLY A 3 -3.54 -12.75 -7.74
N GLN A 4 -2.93 -11.57 -7.56
CA GLN A 4 -1.49 -11.45 -7.25
C GLN A 4 -1.22 -11.33 -5.75
N THR A 5 -2.00 -10.53 -5.03
CA THR A 5 -1.83 -10.29 -3.58
C THR A 5 -3.00 -10.82 -2.74
N GLY A 6 -3.93 -11.52 -3.38
CA GLY A 6 -5.17 -12.00 -2.78
C GLY A 6 -6.19 -12.41 -3.83
N LEU A 7 -7.34 -12.88 -3.38
CA LEU A 7 -8.51 -13.20 -4.21
C LEU A 7 -9.59 -12.16 -3.93
N LEU A 8 -10.13 -11.55 -4.98
CA LEU A 8 -11.27 -10.64 -4.87
C LEU A 8 -12.56 -11.43 -5.04
N VAL A 9 -13.56 -11.09 -4.24
CA VAL A 9 -14.90 -11.67 -4.30
C VAL A 9 -15.93 -10.56 -4.43
N PRO A 10 -17.08 -10.81 -5.08
CA PRO A 10 -18.16 -9.84 -5.12
C PRO A 10 -18.62 -9.43 -3.71
N PRO A 11 -19.00 -8.16 -3.50
CA PRO A 11 -19.59 -7.73 -2.24
C PRO A 11 -20.85 -8.53 -1.90
N SER A 12 -21.02 -8.86 -0.62
CA SER A 12 -22.19 -9.58 -0.09
C SER A 12 -22.46 -10.97 -0.69
N ASP A 13 -21.48 -11.57 -1.36
CA ASP A 13 -21.57 -12.94 -1.86
C ASP A 13 -20.84 -13.92 -0.92
N ALA A 14 -21.62 -14.59 -0.07
CA ALA A 14 -21.10 -15.56 0.87
C ALA A 14 -20.59 -16.85 0.20
N GLY A 15 -21.17 -17.23 -0.95
CA GLY A 15 -20.77 -18.42 -1.71
C GLY A 15 -19.38 -18.22 -2.31
N ALA A 16 -19.17 -17.10 -3.01
CA ALA A 16 -17.89 -16.74 -3.58
C ALA A 16 -16.79 -16.60 -2.51
N LEU A 17 -17.13 -16.05 -1.33
CA LEU A 17 -16.20 -15.99 -0.20
C LEU A 17 -15.82 -17.39 0.31
N ALA A 18 -16.80 -18.27 0.49
CA ALA A 18 -16.56 -19.64 0.96
C ALA A 18 -15.66 -20.42 -0.01
N GLU A 19 -15.90 -20.31 -1.32
CA GLU A 19 -15.08 -20.94 -2.36
C GLU A 19 -13.64 -20.42 -2.35
N ALA A 20 -13.45 -19.10 -2.24
CA ALA A 20 -12.12 -18.48 -2.17
C ALA A 20 -11.35 -18.96 -0.93
N LEU A 21 -12.02 -19.02 0.23
CA LEU A 21 -11.44 -19.53 1.48
C LEU A 21 -11.10 -21.02 1.38
N ALA A 22 -11.99 -21.85 0.82
CA ALA A 22 -11.76 -23.28 0.64
C ALA A 22 -10.56 -23.54 -0.29
N ARG A 23 -10.47 -22.79 -1.40
CA ARG A 23 -9.32 -22.85 -2.32
C ARG A 23 -8.02 -22.49 -1.59
N LEU A 24 -8.03 -21.40 -0.81
CA LEU A 24 -6.86 -21.03 -0.03
C LEU A 24 -6.55 -22.12 0.99
N ALA A 25 -7.50 -22.64 1.75
CA ALA A 25 -7.27 -23.70 2.74
C ALA A 25 -6.71 -25.01 2.13
N GLY A 26 -7.15 -25.36 0.92
CA GLY A 26 -6.70 -26.55 0.18
C GLY A 26 -5.33 -26.41 -0.48
N ASP A 27 -4.88 -25.19 -0.81
CA ASP A 27 -3.63 -24.97 -1.54
C ASP A 27 -2.62 -24.12 -0.72
N ALA A 28 -1.70 -24.82 -0.04
CA ALA A 28 -0.68 -24.18 0.78
C ALA A 28 0.34 -23.36 -0.02
N PHE A 29 0.62 -23.74 -1.27
CA PHE A 29 1.54 -22.99 -2.14
C PHE A 29 0.91 -21.66 -2.54
N LEU A 30 -0.36 -21.68 -2.96
CA LEU A 30 -1.11 -20.49 -3.29
C LEU A 30 -1.19 -19.53 -2.10
N ARG A 31 -1.50 -20.02 -0.89
CA ARG A 31 -1.52 -19.17 0.33
C ARG A 31 -0.20 -18.46 0.56
N LYS A 32 0.92 -19.20 0.50
CA LYS A 32 2.26 -18.64 0.71
C LYS A 32 2.61 -17.60 -0.35
N ARG A 33 2.36 -17.92 -1.62
CA ARG A 33 2.65 -17.04 -2.75
C ARG A 33 1.90 -15.71 -2.64
N LEU A 34 0.57 -15.77 -2.42
CA LEU A 34 -0.25 -14.57 -2.33
C LEU A 34 0.08 -13.74 -1.08
N GLY A 35 0.32 -14.40 0.05
CA GLY A 35 0.71 -13.72 1.29
C GLY A 35 2.05 -12.99 1.17
N ALA A 36 3.06 -13.62 0.56
CA ALA A 36 4.35 -12.99 0.31
C ALA A 36 4.25 -11.79 -0.64
N ALA A 37 3.50 -11.95 -1.74
CA ALA A 37 3.27 -10.86 -2.69
C ALA A 37 2.51 -9.68 -2.05
N GLY A 38 1.50 -9.97 -1.21
CA GLY A 38 0.76 -8.96 -0.46
C GLY A 38 1.64 -8.18 0.52
N ARG A 39 2.48 -8.89 1.28
CA ARG A 39 3.46 -8.27 2.20
C ARG A 39 4.43 -7.35 1.46
N LEU A 40 5.06 -7.85 0.40
CA LEU A 40 6.02 -7.08 -0.39
C LEU A 40 5.40 -5.78 -0.92
N ARG A 41 4.14 -5.84 -1.39
CA ARG A 41 3.42 -4.65 -1.86
C ARG A 41 3.20 -3.61 -0.76
N VAL A 42 2.83 -4.05 0.44
CA VAL A 42 2.65 -3.14 1.58
C VAL A 42 3.97 -2.47 1.94
N GLU A 43 5.05 -3.26 2.06
CA GLU A 43 6.38 -2.76 2.40
C GLU A 43 6.89 -1.74 1.36
N GLN A 44 6.66 -1.98 0.07
CA GLN A 44 7.11 -1.11 -1.01
C GLN A 44 6.32 0.19 -1.15
N PHE A 45 5.00 0.16 -0.93
CA PHE A 45 4.13 1.28 -1.36
C PHE A 45 3.33 1.93 -0.24
N PHE A 46 3.09 1.22 0.86
CA PHE A 46 2.11 1.59 1.89
C PHE A 46 2.68 1.52 3.32
N SER A 47 4.00 1.39 3.49
CA SER A 47 4.62 1.50 4.81
C SER A 47 4.46 2.94 5.32
N LEU A 48 4.48 3.11 6.65
CA LEU A 48 4.39 4.42 7.27
C LEU A 48 5.48 5.36 6.72
N GLN A 49 6.72 4.87 6.64
CA GLN A 49 7.84 5.63 6.09
C GLN A 49 7.56 6.09 4.65
N VAL A 50 7.17 5.16 3.76
CA VAL A 50 6.89 5.49 2.36
C VAL A 50 5.76 6.51 2.22
N MET A 51 4.73 6.42 3.07
CA MET A 51 3.63 7.38 3.05
C MET A 51 4.07 8.75 3.58
N THR A 52 4.81 8.79 4.69
CA THR A 52 5.35 10.04 5.25
C THR A 52 6.28 10.73 4.27
N ASP A 53 7.24 10.01 3.68
CA ASP A 53 8.18 10.56 2.69
C ASP A 53 7.45 11.19 1.49
N LYS A 54 6.41 10.51 0.97
CA LYS A 54 5.61 11.04 -0.14
C LYS A 54 4.84 12.31 0.21
N ILE A 55 4.31 12.39 1.44
CA ILE A 55 3.59 13.55 1.94
C ILE A 55 4.56 14.71 2.16
N GLU A 56 5.71 14.45 2.76
CA GLU A 56 6.78 15.44 2.94
C GLU A 56 7.26 15.97 1.59
N GLU A 57 7.56 15.10 0.63
CA GLU A 57 7.98 15.49 -0.72
C GLU A 57 6.91 16.37 -1.41
N LEU A 58 5.64 16.03 -1.26
CA LEU A 58 4.53 16.84 -1.76
C LEU A 58 4.54 18.24 -1.14
N TYR A 59 4.66 18.35 0.18
CA TYR A 59 4.73 19.65 0.86
C TYR A 59 5.98 20.44 0.46
N HIS A 60 7.16 19.81 0.46
CA HIS A 60 8.42 20.42 0.02
C HIS A 60 8.30 21.00 -1.39
N ARG A 61 7.76 20.23 -2.32
CA ARG A 61 7.62 20.64 -3.72
C ARG A 61 6.71 21.85 -3.87
N GLU A 62 5.53 21.82 -3.25
CA GLU A 62 4.55 22.92 -3.41
C GLU A 62 4.95 24.17 -2.63
N PHE A 63 5.59 24.02 -1.46
CA PHE A 63 6.05 25.17 -0.67
C PHE A 63 7.24 25.87 -1.32
N THR A 64 8.15 25.12 -1.95
CA THR A 64 9.30 25.68 -2.72
C THR A 64 8.83 26.44 -3.95
N LYS A 65 7.82 25.93 -4.68
CA LYS A 65 7.20 26.64 -5.81
C LYS A 65 6.54 27.95 -5.38
N ALA A 66 5.86 27.96 -4.23
CA ALA A 66 5.06 29.10 -3.78
C ALA A 66 5.86 30.22 -3.08
N ARG A 67 6.96 29.90 -2.38
CA ARG A 67 7.70 30.85 -1.53
C ARG A 67 9.22 30.93 -1.77
N GLY A 68 9.77 30.12 -2.67
CA GLY A 68 11.20 30.02 -2.93
C GLY A 68 11.96 29.15 -1.89
N PRO A 69 13.16 28.64 -2.25
CA PRO A 69 13.85 27.61 -1.47
C PRO A 69 14.23 28.03 -0.03
N GLN A 70 14.41 29.32 0.24
CA GLN A 70 14.83 29.80 1.56
C GLN A 70 13.74 29.75 2.64
N ALA A 71 12.46 29.68 2.24
CA ALA A 71 11.34 29.73 3.20
C ALA A 71 11.16 28.43 4.00
N LEU A 72 11.62 27.30 3.47
CA LEU A 72 11.42 25.99 4.08
C LEU A 72 12.44 25.65 5.18
N GLN A 73 13.69 26.10 5.01
CA GLN A 73 14.75 25.94 6.02
C GLN A 73 14.39 26.60 7.38
N LYS A 74 13.58 27.65 7.36
CA LYS A 74 13.12 28.33 8.58
C LYS A 74 12.02 27.60 9.35
N VAL A 75 11.26 26.72 8.69
CA VAL A 75 10.12 26.01 9.30
C VAL A 75 10.54 24.68 9.92
N LEU A 76 11.50 23.98 9.31
CA LEU A 76 11.99 22.68 9.80
C LEU A 76 13.06 22.79 10.89
N ALA A 77 13.57 23.99 11.16
CA ALA A 77 14.60 24.25 12.19
C ALA A 77 14.02 24.67 13.55
N SER A 78 12.70 24.58 13.72
CA SER A 78 11.93 24.99 14.91
C SER A 78 11.05 23.85 15.40
#